data_AF-A0A7X8MFN7-F1
#
_entry.id   AF-A0A7X8MFN7-F1
#
_cell.length_a   1.000
_cell.length_b   1.000
_cell.length_c   1.000
_cell.angle_alpha   90.00
_cell.angle_beta   90.00
_cell.angle_gamma   90.00
#
_symmetry.space_group_name_H-M   'P 1'
#
loop_
_entity.id
_entity.type
_entity.pdbx_description
1 polymer ?
#
loop_
_entity_poly.entity_id
_entity_poly.type
_entity_poly.pdbx_seq_one_letter_code
_entity_poly.pdbx_strand_id
1 'polypeptide(L)'
;MKSKCCTICEKPLNHSQWHESKNKKYKSCPKCSAENGKEHVYYDYPDSFGTTEKRISSNNPDEPQSYCVPCRGSGNNSTLKKILCSDLK
;
A
#
# COMPACT_ATOMS: atom_id res chain seq x y z
N MET A 1 -17.62 14.55 7.50
CA MET A 1 -16.14 14.37 7.50
C MET A 1 -15.66 14.55 6.07
N LYS A 2 -14.73 15.48 5.79
CA LYS A 2 -14.15 15.62 4.44
C LYS A 2 -13.16 14.48 4.21
N SER A 3 -13.54 13.49 3.40
CA SER A 3 -12.62 12.49 2.88
C SER A 3 -11.55 13.22 2.06
N LYS A 4 -10.27 13.09 2.44
CA LYS A 4 -9.19 13.64 1.61
C LYS A 4 -9.07 12.78 0.36
N CYS A 5 -9.04 13.42 -0.81
CA CYS A 5 -8.85 12.75 -2.09
C CYS A 5 -7.42 12.98 -2.59
N CYS A 6 -6.90 12.03 -3.36
CA CYS A 6 -5.63 12.15 -4.04
C CYS A 6 -5.72 13.25 -5.11
N THR A 7 -4.77 14.18 -5.14
CA THR A 7 -4.72 15.23 -6.18
C THR A 7 -4.41 14.70 -7.58
N ILE A 8 -3.92 13.46 -7.69
CA ILE A 8 -3.45 12.85 -8.95
C ILE A 8 -4.51 11.95 -9.57
N CYS A 9 -5.12 11.07 -8.80
CA CYS A 9 -6.15 10.15 -9.28
C CYS A 9 -7.56 10.52 -8.83
N GLU A 10 -7.72 11.60 -8.06
CA GLU A 10 -9.00 12.13 -7.56
C GLU A 10 -9.81 11.15 -6.70
N LYS A 11 -9.18 10.03 -6.32
CA LYS A 11 -9.78 8.98 -5.50
C LYS A 11 -9.57 9.22 -3.99
N PRO A 12 -10.49 8.71 -3.15
CA PRO A 12 -10.41 8.83 -1.69
C PRO A 12 -9.15 8.17 -1.08
N LEU A 13 -8.35 8.94 -0.32
CA LEU A 13 -7.14 8.48 0.38
C LEU A 13 -7.43 7.48 1.50
N ASN A 14 -8.66 7.44 2.00
CA ASN A 14 -9.11 6.49 3.02
C ASN A 14 -9.41 5.09 2.47
N HIS A 15 -9.24 4.86 1.16
CA HIS A 15 -9.39 3.55 0.53
C HIS A 15 -8.05 3.05 -0.03
N SER A 16 -7.74 1.77 0.21
CA SER A 16 -6.64 1.11 -0.49
C SER A 16 -6.95 1.03 -1.98
N GLN A 17 -6.00 1.43 -2.82
CA GLN A 17 -6.09 1.34 -4.27
C GLN A 17 -5.01 0.38 -4.78
N TRP A 18 -5.36 -0.38 -5.81
CA TRP A 18 -4.41 -1.19 -6.55
C TRP A 18 -3.97 -0.42 -7.79
N HIS A 19 -2.68 -0.51 -8.11
CA HIS A 19 -2.12 0.03 -9.33
C HIS A 19 -1.21 -1.02 -9.95
N GLU A 20 -1.38 -1.31 -11.22
CA GLU A 20 -0.47 -2.17 -11.96
C GLU A 20 0.33 -1.31 -12.93
N SER A 21 1.65 -1.42 -12.93
CA SER A 21 2.52 -0.71 -13.85
C SER A 21 3.68 -1.59 -14.26
N LYS A 22 3.92 -1.73 -15.57
CA LYS A 22 5.01 -2.54 -16.16
C LYS A 22 5.09 -3.97 -15.59
N ASN A 23 3.96 -4.70 -15.53
CA ASN A 23 3.84 -6.04 -14.92
C ASN A 23 4.16 -6.12 -13.41
N LYS A 24 4.29 -4.98 -12.73
CA LYS A 24 4.42 -4.92 -11.26
C LYS A 24 3.12 -4.44 -10.66
N LYS A 25 2.69 -5.11 -9.59
CA LYS A 25 1.53 -4.70 -8.80
C LYS A 25 2.00 -3.81 -7.67
N TYR A 26 1.23 -2.78 -7.41
CA TYR A 26 1.41 -1.84 -6.33
C TYR A 26 0.09 -1.71 -5.60
N LYS A 27 0.16 -1.57 -4.29
CA LYS A 27 -1.02 -1.35 -3.45
C LYS A 27 -0.81 -0.10 -2.61
N SER A 28 -1.81 0.75 -2.53
CA SER A 28 -1.74 1.93 -1.67
C SER A 28 -2.16 1.57 -0.25
N CYS A 29 -1.40 2.08 0.72
CA CYS A 29 -1.78 1.98 2.11
C CYS A 29 -2.71 3.15 2.44
N PRO A 30 -3.96 2.90 2.87
CA PRO A 30 -4.90 3.99 3.21
C PRO A 30 -4.41 4.79 4.41
N LYS A 31 -3.66 4.17 5.33
CA LYS A 31 -3.06 4.86 6.48
C LYS A 31 -1.95 5.83 6.04
N CYS A 32 -0.97 5.36 5.26
CA CYS A 32 0.09 6.24 4.73
C CYS A 32 -0.46 7.33 3.81
N SER A 33 -1.46 6.99 3.00
CA SER A 33 -2.14 7.95 2.13
C SER A 33 -2.89 9.00 2.94
N ALA A 34 -3.60 8.61 4.00
CA ALA A 34 -4.26 9.54 4.90
C ALA A 34 -3.28 10.43 5.67
N GLU A 35 -2.15 9.88 6.14
CA GLU A 35 -1.07 10.64 6.78
C GLU A 35 -0.44 11.66 5.81
N ASN A 36 -0.19 11.26 4.56
CA ASN A 36 0.31 12.15 3.52
C ASN A 36 -0.71 13.25 3.18
N GLY A 37 -2.00 12.90 3.15
CA GLY A 37 -3.12 13.85 3.03
C GLY A 37 -3.19 14.63 1.71
N LYS A 38 -2.34 14.30 0.73
CA LYS A 38 -2.28 14.93 -0.60
C LYS A 38 -2.41 13.90 -1.72
N GLU A 39 -1.67 12.80 -1.60
CA GLU A 39 -1.58 11.77 -2.64
C GLU A 39 -1.58 10.34 -2.07
N HIS A 40 -1.99 9.36 -2.88
CA HIS A 40 -1.86 7.95 -2.52
C HIS A 40 -0.39 7.55 -2.42
N VAL A 41 -0.08 6.83 -1.34
CA VAL A 41 1.22 6.21 -1.11
C VAL A 41 1.11 4.74 -1.44
N TYR A 42 1.65 4.39 -2.59
CA TYR A 42 1.78 3.04 -3.10
C TYR A 42 3.07 2.40 -2.61
N TYR A 43 3.02 1.09 -2.44
CA TYR A 43 4.20 0.27 -2.24
C TYR A 43 4.12 -0.93 -3.17
N ASP A 44 5.27 -1.52 -3.47
CA ASP A 44 5.31 -2.74 -4.27
C ASP A 44 4.51 -3.86 -3.60
N TYR A 45 3.81 -4.62 -4.41
CA TYR A 45 3.14 -5.84 -3.97
C TYR A 45 3.79 -7.00 -4.72
N PRO A 46 4.20 -8.08 -4.04
CA PRO A 46 3.87 -8.39 -2.64
C PRO A 46 4.92 -8.05 -1.58
N ASP A 47 6.11 -7.56 -1.95
CA ASP A 47 7.25 -7.44 -1.02
C ASP A 47 6.97 -6.46 0.14
N SER A 48 6.36 -5.30 -0.13
CA SER A 48 6.03 -4.29 0.89
C SER A 48 4.73 -4.51 1.71
N PHE A 49 3.87 -5.44 1.28
CA PHE A 49 2.64 -5.81 2.02
C PHE A 49 2.76 -7.17 2.70
N GLY A 50 3.73 -7.97 2.27
CA GLY A 50 3.94 -9.34 2.69
C GLY A 50 3.11 -10.31 1.86
N THR A 51 3.75 -10.98 0.90
CA THR A 51 3.58 -12.44 0.76
C THR A 51 4.94 -13.03 1.05
N THR A 52 5.32 -13.08 2.33
CA THR A 52 6.56 -13.75 2.67
C THR A 52 6.37 -15.23 2.33
N GLU A 53 7.03 -15.72 1.29
CA GLU A 53 7.08 -17.17 0.96
C GLU A 53 7.51 -18.00 2.19
N LYS A 54 8.19 -17.38 3.16
CA LYS A 54 8.56 -17.97 4.46
C LYS A 54 7.42 -18.18 5.47
N ARG A 55 6.17 -17.81 5.16
CA ARG A 55 5.00 -18.10 6.02
C ARG A 55 3.87 -18.80 5.25
N ILE A 56 4.21 -19.82 4.46
CA ILE A 56 3.26 -20.90 4.18
C ILE A 56 3.21 -21.77 5.45
N SER A 57 2.44 -21.38 6.44
CA SER A 57 1.98 -22.31 7.46
C SER A 57 0.58 -22.75 7.04
N SER A 58 0.37 -24.06 6.86
CA SER A 58 -0.84 -24.71 6.32
C SER A 58 -2.18 -24.32 6.96
N ASN A 59 -2.19 -23.48 8.00
CA ASN A 59 -3.35 -23.32 8.87
C ASN A 59 -4.09 -21.97 8.74
N ASN A 60 -3.62 -21.03 7.91
CA ASN A 60 -4.36 -19.79 7.63
C ASN A 60 -4.12 -19.40 6.15
N PRO A 61 -5.09 -19.56 5.24
CA PRO A 61 -5.00 -18.96 3.91
C PRO A 61 -4.99 -17.43 4.10
N ASP A 62 -3.81 -16.84 3.98
CA ASP A 62 -3.54 -15.43 4.27
C ASP A 62 -4.33 -14.55 3.30
N GLU A 63 -5.44 -13.99 3.76
CA GLU A 63 -6.11 -12.93 3.02
C GLU A 63 -5.12 -11.75 2.88
N PRO A 64 -4.97 -11.19 1.66
CA PRO A 64 -3.99 -10.15 1.40
C PRO A 64 -4.25 -8.93 2.29
N GLN A 65 -3.28 -8.62 3.13
CA GLN A 65 -3.40 -7.64 4.20
C GLN A 65 -3.72 -6.23 3.66
N SER A 66 -4.65 -5.52 4.29
CA SER A 66 -5.11 -4.18 3.86
C SER A 66 -4.09 -3.05 4.08
N TYR A 67 -3.11 -3.26 4.96
CA TYR A 67 -2.10 -2.27 5.34
C TYR A 67 -0.69 -2.77 5.05
N CYS A 68 0.23 -1.87 4.73
CA CYS A 68 1.65 -2.20 4.52
C CYS A 68 2.34 -2.63 5.83
N VAL A 69 3.46 -3.36 5.73
CA VAL A 69 4.20 -3.91 6.87
C VAL A 69 4.52 -2.87 7.98
N PRO A 70 4.99 -1.63 7.70
CA PRO A 70 5.26 -0.64 8.74
C PRO A 70 3.98 -0.16 9.43
N CYS A 71 2.86 -0.01 8.71
CA CYS A 71 1.58 0.33 9.32
C CYS A 71 1.03 -0.79 10.20
N ARG A 72 1.45 -2.04 9.99
CA ARG A 72 1.14 -3.19 10.85
C ARG A 72 2.03 -3.27 12.10
N GLY A 73 3.02 -2.37 12.25
CA GLY A 73 3.91 -2.35 13.42
C GLY A 73 4.99 -3.44 13.41
N SER A 74 5.16 -4.16 12.30
CA SER A 74 6.03 -5.35 12.23
C SER A 74 7.21 -5.18 11.27
N GLY A 75 7.46 -3.99 10.73
CA GLY A 75 8.57 -3.75 9.79
C GLY A 75 9.13 -2.34 9.85
N ASN A 76 10.40 -2.23 9.45
CA ASN A 76 11.12 -0.97 9.36
C ASN A 76 10.64 -0.16 8.15
N ASN A 77 10.13 1.05 8.40
CA ASN A 77 9.66 1.99 7.36
C ASN A 77 10.76 2.36 6.35
N SER A 78 12.04 2.23 6.73
CA SER A 78 13.19 2.70 5.95
C SER A 78 13.52 1.85 4.73
N THR A 79 13.04 0.60 4.63
CA THR A 79 13.39 -0.30 3.52
C THR A 79 12.33 -0.35 2.42
N LEU A 80 11.10 0.10 2.71
CA LEU A 80 10.02 0.01 1.73
C LEU A 80 10.08 1.15 0.74
N LYS A 81 9.99 0.81 -0.55
CA LYS A 81 9.96 1.80 -1.61
C LYS A 81 8.56 2.42 -1.66
N LYS A 82 8.40 3.55 -0.97
CA LYS A 82 7.21 4.41 -1.09
C LYS A 82 7.19 5.05 -2.48
N ILE A 83 6.10 4.84 -3.20
CA ILE A 83 5.86 5.36 -4.53
C ILE A 83 4.61 6.22 -4.45
N LEU A 84 4.68 7.46 -4.91
CA LEU A 84 3.51 8.34 -4.90
C LEU A 84 2.63 8.05 -6.11
N CYS A 85 1.36 8.45 -6.02
CA CYS A 85 0.45 8.36 -7.14
C CYS A 85 0.99 9.10 -8.38
N SER A 86 1.69 10.22 -8.19
CA SER A 86 2.37 10.97 -9.26
C SER A 86 3.43 10.16 -10.01
N ASP A 87 4.10 9.22 -9.35
CA ASP A 87 5.17 8.40 -9.95
C ASP A 87 4.61 7.24 -10.81
N LEU A 88 3.34 6.89 -10.63
CA LEU A 88 2.70 5.77 -11.31
C LEU A 88 1.77 6.18 -12.45
N LYS A 89 1.42 7.47 -12.54
CA LYS A 89 0.57 8.05 -13.59
C LYS A 89 1.41 8.50 -14.79
#